data_AF-A0A660V4J9-F1
#
_entry.id   AF-A0A660V4J9-F1
#
_cell.length_a   1.000
_cell.length_b   1.000
_cell.length_c   1.000
_cell.angle_alpha   90.00
_cell.angle_beta   90.00
_cell.angle_gamma   90.00
#
_symmetry.space_group_name_H-M   'P 1'
#
loop_
_entity.id
_entity.type
_entity.pdbx_description
1 polymer ?
#
loop_
_entity_poly.entity_id
_entity_poly.type
_entity_poly.pdbx_seq_one_letter_code
_entity_poly.pdbx_strand_id
1 'polypeptide(L)'
;SLHGALRTYAAYELGRARCAGWGQDTEEKKKHCGSSACPICYTFGYARGPSEEGGKQGALRISDARILLFPIRSVVGPLWITSPATLYDFCGEYVSPPDDKTALCTSKRPLLDSSGNKGKVNLGWLLIDAEEKDQLKSIFNSSAGHTALKSLCAEDVVKEQIVCVSDTLFSELVNSALEVRTSVSIDPETGAAAEGALFTYEAIPRATILWCDVILYDTGIFPSREHLDRWRQGEFEDKERHYFKQLGVKEKDVQKTANEILQDCSDYDSATISDFTTKPLGWFETLGVGGMLTRGFGRMRAVFMGDVESCRKKTEEERINSEKQSAGGADDD
;
A
#
# COMPACT_ATOMS: atom_id res chain seq x y z
N SER A 1 -9.35 1.07 -5.57
CA SER A 1 -8.40 1.78 -6.47
C SER A 1 -7.07 1.04 -6.64
N LEU A 2 -6.31 0.77 -5.56
CA LEU A 2 -5.01 0.08 -5.64
C LEU A 2 -5.08 -1.31 -6.27
N HIS A 3 -6.03 -2.14 -5.84
CA HIS A 3 -6.24 -3.49 -6.41
C HIS A 3 -6.45 -3.47 -7.94
N GLY A 4 -7.24 -2.51 -8.45
CA GLY A 4 -7.49 -2.38 -9.89
C GLY A 4 -6.27 -1.90 -10.69
N ALA A 5 -5.51 -0.93 -10.15
CA ALA A 5 -4.27 -0.48 -10.76
C ALA A 5 -3.22 -1.60 -10.79
N LEU A 6 -3.06 -2.32 -9.68
CA LEU A 6 -2.14 -3.45 -9.58
C LEU A 6 -2.49 -4.55 -10.57
N ARG A 7 -3.78 -4.91 -10.65
CA ARG A 7 -4.31 -5.85 -11.65
C ARG A 7 -3.97 -5.42 -13.07
N THR A 8 -4.14 -4.14 -13.36
CA THR A 8 -3.90 -3.58 -14.69
C THR A 8 -2.44 -3.76 -15.07
N TYR A 9 -1.51 -3.32 -14.21
CA TYR A 9 -0.08 -3.45 -14.49
C TYR A 9 0.39 -4.91 -14.55
N ALA A 10 -0.08 -5.75 -13.62
CA ALA A 10 0.20 -7.19 -13.65
C ALA A 10 -0.26 -7.85 -14.97
N ALA A 11 -1.45 -7.47 -15.45
CA ALA A 11 -1.98 -7.97 -16.71
C ALA A 11 -1.19 -7.46 -17.92
N TYR A 12 -0.69 -6.22 -17.89
CA TYR A 12 0.17 -5.68 -18.94
C TYR A 12 1.53 -6.38 -18.99
N GLU A 13 2.17 -6.61 -17.85
CA GLU A 13 3.44 -7.36 -17.77
C GLU A 13 3.29 -8.78 -18.34
N LEU A 14 2.15 -9.42 -18.11
CA LEU A 14 1.86 -10.75 -18.65
C LEU A 14 1.37 -10.72 -20.12
N GLY A 15 1.26 -9.57 -20.78
CA GLY A 15 0.69 -9.45 -22.12
C GLY A 15 -0.80 -9.79 -22.21
N ARG A 16 -1.50 -9.84 -21.07
CA ARG A 16 -2.90 -10.26 -20.92
C ARG A 16 -3.83 -9.07 -20.72
N ALA A 17 -3.78 -8.09 -21.63
CA ALA A 17 -4.60 -6.87 -21.57
C ALA A 17 -6.11 -7.14 -21.37
N ARG A 18 -6.62 -8.26 -21.93
CA ARG A 18 -8.01 -8.73 -21.73
C ARG A 18 -8.39 -8.87 -20.25
N CYS A 19 -7.45 -9.22 -19.37
CA CYS A 19 -7.69 -9.45 -17.96
C CYS A 19 -7.40 -8.22 -17.07
N ALA A 20 -6.97 -7.08 -17.64
CA ALA A 20 -6.59 -5.88 -16.90
C ALA A 20 -7.80 -5.12 -16.31
N GLY A 21 -8.89 -5.01 -17.08
CA GLY A 21 -10.03 -4.14 -16.77
C GLY A 21 -11.09 -4.75 -15.86
N TRP A 22 -12.31 -4.23 -15.93
CA TRP A 22 -13.45 -4.65 -15.09
C TRP A 22 -14.16 -5.91 -15.61
N GLY A 23 -13.87 -6.32 -16.85
CA GLY A 23 -14.44 -7.53 -17.43
C GLY A 23 -15.92 -7.42 -17.80
N GLN A 24 -16.43 -6.21 -18.06
CA GLN A 24 -17.76 -6.00 -18.61
C GLN A 24 -17.83 -6.50 -20.06
N ASP A 25 -18.96 -7.09 -20.42
CA ASP A 25 -19.25 -7.58 -21.77
C ASP A 25 -19.90 -6.45 -22.56
N THR A 26 -19.11 -5.77 -23.38
CA THR A 26 -19.60 -4.81 -24.37
C THR A 26 -19.04 -5.17 -25.74
N GLU A 27 -19.61 -4.63 -26.82
CA GLU A 27 -19.13 -4.90 -28.19
C GLU A 27 -17.62 -4.66 -28.37
N GLU A 28 -17.03 -3.77 -27.55
CA GLU A 28 -15.61 -3.42 -27.58
C GLU A 28 -14.76 -4.07 -26.46
N LYS A 29 -15.36 -4.52 -25.35
CA LYS A 29 -14.65 -5.09 -24.20
C LYS A 29 -15.12 -6.51 -23.91
N LYS A 30 -14.22 -7.48 -24.05
CA LYS A 30 -14.49 -8.87 -23.71
C LYS A 30 -14.40 -9.10 -22.20
N LYS A 31 -15.25 -9.96 -21.66
CA LYS A 31 -15.13 -10.50 -20.30
C LYS A 31 -13.72 -11.03 -20.01
N HIS A 32 -13.32 -11.00 -18.73
CA HIS A 32 -12.12 -11.70 -18.27
C HIS A 32 -12.15 -13.14 -18.76
N CYS A 33 -10.97 -13.74 -18.98
CA CYS A 33 -10.93 -15.12 -19.48
C CYS A 33 -11.57 -16.13 -18.50
N GLY A 34 -11.65 -15.78 -17.20
CA GLY A 34 -12.32 -16.60 -16.17
C GLY A 34 -11.66 -17.96 -15.93
N SER A 35 -10.49 -18.20 -16.52
CA SER A 35 -9.80 -19.47 -16.48
C SER A 35 -8.97 -19.60 -15.21
N SER A 36 -9.03 -20.78 -14.58
CA SER A 36 -8.22 -21.11 -13.41
C SER A 36 -6.73 -21.20 -13.74
N ALA A 37 -6.37 -21.42 -15.02
CA ALA A 37 -4.97 -21.35 -15.47
C ALA A 37 -4.46 -19.93 -15.66
N CYS A 38 -5.32 -18.90 -15.65
CA CYS A 38 -4.87 -17.52 -15.80
C CYS A 38 -4.36 -16.94 -14.46
N PRO A 39 -3.06 -16.56 -14.36
CA PRO A 39 -2.48 -16.00 -13.14
C PRO A 39 -3.19 -14.73 -12.69
N ILE A 40 -3.60 -13.87 -13.63
CA ILE A 40 -4.34 -12.63 -13.32
C ILE A 40 -5.72 -12.94 -12.72
N CYS A 41 -6.49 -13.84 -13.33
CA CYS A 41 -7.80 -14.23 -12.80
C CYS A 41 -7.68 -15.02 -11.48
N TYR A 42 -6.58 -15.75 -11.28
CA TYR A 42 -6.30 -16.43 -10.03
C TYR A 42 -6.00 -15.43 -8.90
N THR A 43 -5.07 -14.50 -9.14
CA THR A 43 -4.62 -13.53 -8.15
C THR A 43 -5.69 -12.49 -7.83
N PHE A 44 -6.30 -11.87 -8.85
CA PHE A 44 -7.22 -10.73 -8.67
C PHE A 44 -8.70 -11.11 -8.73
N GLY A 45 -9.03 -12.36 -9.02
CA GLY A 45 -10.41 -12.83 -9.17
C GLY A 45 -11.10 -12.33 -10.43
N TYR A 46 -12.37 -12.67 -10.57
CA TYR A 46 -13.23 -12.19 -11.66
C TYR A 46 -14.70 -12.32 -11.28
N ALA A 47 -15.55 -11.47 -11.85
CA ALA A 47 -16.99 -11.61 -11.82
C ALA A 47 -17.49 -12.05 -13.20
N ARG A 48 -18.56 -12.85 -13.24
CA ARG A 48 -19.34 -13.02 -14.47
C ARG A 48 -20.48 -11.99 -14.44
N GLY A 49 -20.90 -11.54 -15.62
CA GLY A 49 -21.88 -10.45 -15.75
C GLY A 49 -23.23 -10.79 -15.11
N PRO A 50 -24.16 -9.83 -14.98
CA PRO A 50 -25.42 -10.02 -14.25
C PRO A 50 -26.33 -11.13 -14.83
N SER A 51 -26.08 -11.57 -16.06
CA SER A 51 -26.81 -12.64 -16.74
C SER A 51 -26.18 -14.03 -16.59
N GLU A 52 -25.06 -14.15 -15.88
CA GLU A 52 -24.34 -15.43 -15.66
C GLU A 52 -24.09 -15.64 -14.17
N GLU A 53 -24.55 -16.75 -13.63
CA GLU A 53 -24.17 -17.15 -12.27
C GLU A 53 -22.67 -17.49 -12.20
N GLY A 54 -22.03 -17.00 -11.13
CA GLY A 54 -20.66 -17.36 -10.79
C GLY A 54 -19.66 -16.21 -10.82
N GLY A 55 -18.42 -16.57 -10.54
CA GLY A 55 -17.33 -15.63 -10.26
C GLY A 55 -16.39 -16.27 -9.25
N LYS A 56 -15.19 -15.72 -9.12
CA LYS A 56 -14.18 -16.25 -8.22
C LYS A 56 -13.51 -15.10 -7.48
N GLN A 57 -13.44 -15.23 -6.16
CA GLN A 57 -12.62 -14.35 -5.35
C GLN A 57 -11.13 -14.57 -5.67
N GLY A 58 -10.39 -13.48 -5.85
CA GLY A 58 -8.95 -13.53 -6.03
C GLY A 58 -8.23 -14.03 -4.78
N ALA A 59 -7.05 -14.61 -4.98
CA ALA A 59 -6.12 -14.95 -3.90
C ALA A 59 -5.54 -13.70 -3.20
N LEU A 60 -5.48 -12.56 -3.88
CA LEU A 60 -5.00 -11.30 -3.33
C LEU A 60 -6.14 -10.50 -2.69
N ARG A 61 -5.89 -10.01 -1.48
CA ARG A 61 -6.71 -9.00 -0.80
C ARG A 61 -5.82 -7.84 -0.39
N ILE A 62 -6.27 -6.63 -0.68
CA ILE A 62 -5.61 -5.39 -0.28
C ILE A 62 -6.61 -4.63 0.57
N SER A 63 -6.24 -4.27 1.81
CA SER A 63 -7.06 -3.42 2.66
C SER A 63 -6.96 -1.96 2.26
N ASP A 64 -7.78 -1.10 2.87
CA ASP A 64 -7.71 0.33 2.61
C ASP A 64 -6.37 0.91 3.07
N ALA A 65 -5.82 1.82 2.26
CA ALA A 65 -4.58 2.51 2.60
C ALA A 65 -4.87 3.62 3.62
N ARG A 66 -4.21 3.52 4.77
CA ARG A 66 -4.35 4.42 5.92
C ARG A 66 -3.13 5.33 6.02
N ILE A 67 -3.34 6.55 6.48
CA ILE A 67 -2.24 7.50 6.70
C ILE A 67 -1.41 7.01 7.89
N LEU A 68 -0.09 6.88 7.71
CA LEU A 68 0.86 6.63 8.79
C LEU A 68 1.54 7.93 9.23
N LEU A 69 2.09 8.66 8.26
CA LEU A 69 2.77 9.94 8.45
C LEU A 69 2.24 10.96 7.43
N PHE A 70 1.78 12.10 7.92
CA PHE A 70 1.27 13.18 7.07
C PHE A 70 2.18 14.41 7.14
N PRO A 71 2.66 14.96 6.01
CA PRO A 71 3.56 16.10 6.04
C PRO A 71 2.78 17.39 6.32
N ILE A 72 3.27 18.16 7.29
CA ILE A 72 2.78 19.49 7.64
C ILE A 72 3.92 20.49 7.45
N ARG A 73 3.59 21.66 6.90
CA ARG A 73 4.52 22.78 6.81
C ARG A 73 4.83 23.31 8.22
N SER A 74 6.10 23.54 8.51
CA SER A 74 6.54 24.32 9.67
C SER A 74 7.58 25.37 9.29
N VAL A 75 7.96 26.22 10.23
CA VAL A 75 9.06 27.18 10.07
C VAL A 75 10.45 26.53 9.99
N VAL A 76 10.63 25.29 10.49
CA VAL A 76 11.91 24.53 10.41
C VAL A 76 11.98 23.59 9.20
N GLY A 77 10.98 23.65 8.32
CA GLY A 77 10.83 22.76 7.17
C GLY A 77 9.62 21.82 7.29
N PRO A 78 9.50 20.79 6.44
CA PRO A 78 8.43 19.81 6.56
C PRO A 78 8.61 18.98 7.83
N LEU A 79 7.52 18.78 8.57
CA LEU A 79 7.41 17.86 9.68
C LEU A 79 6.38 16.79 9.33
N TRP A 80 6.52 15.57 9.86
CA TRP A 80 5.55 14.51 9.66
C TRP A 80 4.73 14.29 10.92
N ILE A 81 3.42 14.52 10.84
CA ILE A 81 2.52 14.27 11.95
C ILE A 81 1.99 12.83 11.94
N THR A 82 1.74 12.30 13.13
CA THR A 82 1.06 11.03 13.38
C THR A 82 0.21 11.14 14.65
N SER A 83 -0.49 10.06 15.01
CA SER A 83 -1.32 10.01 16.21
C SER A 83 -1.19 8.67 16.96
N PRO A 84 -1.53 8.61 18.25
CA PRO A 84 -1.56 7.37 19.02
C PRO A 84 -2.37 6.26 18.36
N ALA A 85 -3.59 6.55 17.88
CA ALA A 85 -4.42 5.54 17.21
C ALA A 85 -3.78 5.05 15.91
N THR A 86 -3.14 5.94 15.15
CA THR A 86 -2.44 5.60 13.91
C THR A 86 -1.26 4.66 14.18
N LEU A 87 -0.46 4.95 15.20
CA LEU A 87 0.69 4.13 15.59
C LEU A 87 0.25 2.76 16.13
N TYR A 88 -0.82 2.72 16.93
CA TYR A 88 -1.38 1.49 17.46
C TYR A 88 -1.92 0.59 16.34
N ASP A 89 -2.64 1.15 15.38
CA ASP A 89 -3.14 0.39 14.23
C ASP A 89 -1.98 -0.19 13.39
N PHE A 90 -0.93 0.62 13.17
CA PHE A 90 0.24 0.22 12.39
C PHE A 90 1.09 -0.89 13.04
N CYS A 91 1.51 -0.69 14.29
CA CYS A 91 2.49 -1.56 14.94
C CYS A 91 2.07 -2.14 16.29
N GLY A 92 0.86 -1.82 16.78
CA GLY A 92 0.36 -2.26 18.08
C GLY A 92 0.97 -1.52 19.27
N GLU A 93 1.86 -0.56 19.04
CA GLU A 93 2.52 0.20 20.10
C GLU A 93 1.60 1.29 20.66
N TYR A 94 1.38 1.23 21.97
CA TYR A 94 0.59 2.23 22.68
C TYR A 94 1.47 3.41 23.08
N VAL A 95 1.24 4.57 22.45
CA VAL A 95 1.82 5.85 22.88
C VAL A 95 0.80 6.58 23.72
N SER A 96 1.21 7.06 24.90
CA SER A 96 0.31 7.87 25.74
C SER A 96 -0.17 9.09 24.95
N PRO A 97 -1.50 9.29 24.80
CA PRO A 97 -2.02 10.38 24.00
C PRO A 97 -1.62 11.73 24.60
N PRO A 98 -1.00 12.63 23.82
CA PRO A 98 -0.83 14.00 24.27
C PRO A 98 -2.20 14.71 24.27
N ASP A 99 -2.30 15.80 25.02
CA ASP A 99 -3.47 16.68 24.93
C ASP A 99 -3.43 17.54 23.65
N ASP A 100 -4.51 18.28 23.38
CA ASP A 100 -4.62 19.12 22.17
C ASP A 100 -3.69 20.35 22.19
N LYS A 101 -2.90 20.54 23.26
CA LYS A 101 -1.97 21.67 23.44
C LYS A 101 -0.51 21.24 23.46
N THR A 102 -0.25 19.94 23.37
CA THR A 102 1.08 19.35 23.49
C THR A 102 1.33 18.36 22.34
N ALA A 103 2.57 18.27 21.89
CA ALA A 103 3.02 17.23 20.97
C ALA A 103 4.23 16.46 21.50
N LEU A 104 4.42 15.25 20.99
CA LEU A 104 5.60 14.43 21.27
C LEU A 104 6.49 14.39 20.03
N CYS A 105 7.77 14.67 20.19
CA CYS A 105 8.73 14.73 19.07
C CYS A 105 9.75 13.58 19.16
N THR A 106 10.18 13.08 17.99
CA THR A 106 11.29 12.10 17.91
C THR A 106 12.66 12.73 18.09
N SER A 107 12.80 14.05 18.04
CA SER A 107 14.07 14.73 18.29
C SER A 107 13.82 16.17 18.71
N LYS A 108 14.90 16.93 18.96
CA LYS A 108 14.84 18.38 19.19
C LYS A 108 14.68 19.20 17.91
N ARG A 109 14.87 18.60 16.73
CA ARG A 109 14.82 19.31 15.44
C ARG A 109 13.48 20.02 15.16
N PRO A 110 12.31 19.47 15.54
CA PRO A 110 11.03 20.18 15.39
C PRO A 110 10.86 21.39 16.32
N LEU A 111 11.69 21.53 17.37
CA LEU A 111 11.51 22.52 18.43
C LEU A 111 12.14 23.87 18.07
N LEU A 112 11.44 24.97 18.39
CA LEU A 112 11.87 26.34 18.08
C LEU A 112 12.69 27.00 19.20
N ASP A 113 12.41 26.66 20.46
CA ASP A 113 13.01 27.27 21.64
C ASP A 113 13.34 26.22 22.71
N SER A 114 14.23 25.28 22.38
CA SER A 114 14.60 24.17 23.27
C SER A 114 15.62 24.55 24.36
N SER A 115 15.24 25.42 25.28
CA SER A 115 16.00 25.64 26.52
C SER A 115 15.53 24.64 27.59
N GLY A 116 15.82 23.34 27.41
CA GLY A 116 15.35 22.26 28.28
C GLY A 116 14.68 21.09 27.51
N ASN A 117 13.81 20.33 28.20
CA ASN A 117 13.05 19.20 27.60
C ASN A 117 11.70 19.62 26.95
N LYS A 118 11.21 20.83 27.27
CA LYS A 118 10.02 21.41 26.63
C LYS A 118 10.43 22.58 25.75
N GLY A 119 9.85 22.63 24.56
CA GLY A 119 9.92 23.76 23.63
C GLY A 119 8.61 23.90 22.88
N LYS A 120 8.57 24.74 21.85
CA LYS A 120 7.41 24.92 20.98
C LYS A 120 7.64 24.30 19.61
N VAL A 121 6.59 23.76 19.02
CA VAL A 121 6.56 23.29 17.63
C VAL A 121 5.49 24.05 16.85
N ASN A 122 5.83 24.44 15.62
CA ASN A 122 4.88 25.03 14.68
C ASN A 122 4.37 23.96 13.72
N LEU A 123 3.05 23.82 13.64
CA LEU A 123 2.34 22.90 12.75
C LEU A 123 1.35 23.70 11.90
N GLY A 124 1.80 24.18 10.74
CA GLY A 124 1.00 25.03 9.87
C GLY A 124 0.61 26.33 10.56
N TRP A 125 -0.69 26.52 10.79
CA TRP A 125 -1.28 27.68 11.46
C TRP A 125 -1.20 27.59 13.00
N LEU A 126 -0.82 26.44 13.54
CA LEU A 126 -0.83 26.16 14.97
C LEU A 126 0.57 26.24 15.58
N LEU A 127 0.67 26.74 16.81
CA LEU A 127 1.87 26.73 17.64
C LEU A 127 1.50 26.13 19.00
N ILE A 128 2.13 25.01 19.36
CA ILE A 128 1.85 24.27 20.59
C ILE A 128 3.13 23.90 21.32
N ASP A 129 3.00 23.55 22.60
CA ASP A 129 4.12 23.03 23.37
C ASP A 129 4.47 21.63 22.86
N ALA A 130 5.74 21.26 22.97
CA ALA A 130 6.23 19.96 22.55
C ALA A 130 7.37 19.49 23.44
N GLU A 131 7.41 18.19 23.66
CA GLU A 131 8.50 17.52 24.36
C GLU A 131 9.06 16.36 23.56
N GLU A 132 10.34 16.11 23.75
CA GLU A 132 11.00 14.95 23.16
C GLU A 132 10.59 13.67 23.91
N LYS A 133 10.27 12.60 23.16
CA LYS A 133 9.84 11.33 23.76
C LYS A 133 10.59 10.14 23.17
N ASP A 134 11.35 9.45 24.01
CA ASP A 134 12.17 8.30 23.58
C ASP A 134 11.34 7.12 23.07
N GLN A 135 10.13 6.93 23.59
CA GLN A 135 9.21 5.90 23.08
C GLN A 135 8.86 6.12 21.60
N LEU A 136 8.70 7.38 21.16
CA LEU A 136 8.38 7.65 19.76
C LEU A 136 9.60 7.34 18.86
N LYS A 137 10.81 7.62 19.36
CA LYS A 137 12.06 7.25 18.67
C LYS A 137 12.20 5.74 18.52
N SER A 138 11.93 4.98 19.58
CA SER A 138 12.07 3.52 19.55
C SER A 138 11.14 2.87 18.52
N ILE A 139 9.91 3.38 18.37
CA ILE A 139 8.96 2.89 17.35
C ILE A 139 9.55 3.01 15.94
N PHE A 140 10.10 4.16 15.56
CA PHE A 140 10.64 4.37 14.22
C PHE A 140 12.04 3.78 14.02
N ASN A 141 12.74 3.43 15.10
CA ASN A 141 13.99 2.68 15.07
C ASN A 141 13.80 1.16 15.14
N SER A 142 12.60 0.68 15.49
CA SER A 142 12.25 -0.75 15.48
C SER A 142 12.34 -1.36 14.09
N SER A 143 12.38 -2.70 13.99
CA SER A 143 12.38 -3.39 12.70
C SER A 143 11.20 -3.00 11.79
N ALA A 144 10.01 -2.81 12.35
CA ALA A 144 8.82 -2.36 11.61
C ALA A 144 8.96 -0.89 11.15
N GLY A 145 9.33 0.01 12.05
CA GLY A 145 9.52 1.42 11.73
C GLY A 145 10.64 1.67 10.73
N HIS A 146 11.78 1.00 10.92
CA HIS A 146 12.89 1.03 9.98
C HIS A 146 12.44 0.52 8.62
N THR A 147 11.75 -0.63 8.53
CA THR A 147 11.29 -1.16 7.23
C THR A 147 10.32 -0.21 6.52
N ALA A 148 9.41 0.45 7.24
CA ALA A 148 8.50 1.44 6.67
C ALA A 148 9.24 2.65 6.06
N LEU A 149 10.37 3.05 6.66
CA LEU A 149 11.14 4.23 6.23
C LEU A 149 12.37 3.91 5.36
N LYS A 150 12.82 2.65 5.32
CA LYS A 150 14.06 2.17 4.66
C LYS A 150 14.16 2.52 3.18
N SER A 151 13.03 2.66 2.50
CA SER A 151 13.02 3.00 1.08
C SER A 151 13.15 4.50 0.81
N LEU A 152 12.94 5.35 1.82
CA LEU A 152 12.97 6.80 1.65
C LEU A 152 14.43 7.24 1.48
N CYS A 153 14.73 8.00 0.43
CA CYS A 153 16.07 8.55 0.20
C CYS A 153 16.56 9.48 1.33
N ALA A 154 15.68 9.83 2.27
CA ALA A 154 15.92 10.72 3.40
C ALA A 154 15.36 10.13 4.71
N GLU A 155 15.51 8.82 4.90
CA GLU A 155 15.05 8.12 6.11
C GLU A 155 15.44 8.84 7.40
N ASP A 156 16.73 9.16 7.57
CA ASP A 156 17.25 9.80 8.78
C ASP A 156 16.58 11.16 9.04
N VAL A 157 16.35 11.92 7.97
CA VAL A 157 15.69 13.23 8.04
C VAL A 157 14.24 13.08 8.47
N VAL A 158 13.52 12.11 7.91
CA VAL A 158 12.12 11.83 8.29
C VAL A 158 12.06 11.41 9.75
N LYS A 159 12.94 10.48 10.18
CA LYS A 159 12.99 10.00 11.57
C LYS A 159 13.19 11.11 12.59
N GLU A 160 13.98 12.13 12.27
CA GLU A 160 14.20 13.29 13.15
C GLU A 160 13.03 14.30 13.17
N GLN A 161 12.10 14.21 12.23
CA GLN A 161 11.07 15.23 12.00
C GLN A 161 9.63 14.72 12.24
N ILE A 162 9.47 13.64 13.00
CA ILE A 162 8.16 13.08 13.34
C ILE A 162 7.62 13.73 14.61
N VAL A 163 6.34 14.09 14.56
CA VAL A 163 5.60 14.73 15.64
C VAL A 163 4.30 13.95 15.86
N CYS A 164 4.12 13.40 17.06
CA CYS A 164 2.86 12.75 17.46
C CYS A 164 1.98 13.77 18.19
N VAL A 165 0.75 13.93 17.72
CA VAL A 165 -0.28 14.81 18.30
C VAL A 165 -1.49 13.99 18.74
N SER A 166 -2.45 14.59 19.43
CA SER A 166 -3.70 13.90 19.81
C SER A 166 -4.46 13.43 18.56
N ASP A 167 -5.30 12.39 18.68
CA ASP A 167 -6.08 11.89 17.55
C ASP A 167 -7.05 12.96 16.99
N THR A 168 -7.61 13.80 17.87
CA THR A 168 -8.46 14.94 17.48
C THR A 168 -7.67 15.95 16.64
N LEU A 169 -6.51 16.39 17.16
CA LEU A 169 -5.68 17.38 16.48
C LEU A 169 -5.08 16.83 15.18
N PHE A 170 -4.76 15.54 15.13
CA PHE A 170 -4.30 14.88 13.91
C PHE A 170 -5.33 15.03 12.78
N SER A 171 -6.60 14.77 13.06
CA SER A 171 -7.69 14.90 12.08
C SER A 171 -7.83 16.35 11.57
N GLU A 172 -7.78 17.34 12.47
CA GLU A 172 -7.87 18.76 12.09
C GLU A 172 -6.67 19.22 11.24
N LEU A 173 -5.47 18.79 11.62
CA LEU A 173 -4.25 19.12 10.87
C LEU A 173 -4.25 18.47 9.49
N VAL A 174 -4.63 17.19 9.37
CA VAL A 174 -4.74 16.50 8.06
C VAL A 174 -5.74 17.23 7.16
N ASN A 175 -6.95 17.50 7.64
CA ASN A 175 -7.99 18.16 6.84
C ASN A 175 -7.61 19.59 6.43
N SER A 176 -6.90 20.33 7.29
CA SER A 176 -6.47 21.70 6.98
C SER A 176 -5.25 21.79 6.07
N ALA A 177 -4.55 20.68 5.83
CA ALA A 177 -3.31 20.64 5.06
C ALA A 177 -3.40 19.83 3.76
N LEU A 178 -4.59 19.41 3.35
CA LEU A 178 -4.83 18.90 2.00
C LEU A 178 -4.58 19.98 0.94
N GLU A 179 -4.03 19.59 -0.20
CA GLU A 179 -3.78 20.51 -1.30
C GLU A 179 -5.07 20.70 -2.11
N VAL A 180 -5.67 21.88 -2.04
CA VAL A 180 -6.81 22.25 -2.89
C VAL A 180 -6.29 22.77 -4.23
N ARG A 181 -6.50 22.01 -5.31
CA ARG A 181 -6.03 22.35 -6.66
C ARG A 181 -7.21 22.64 -7.56
N THR A 182 -7.10 23.72 -8.34
CA THR A 182 -8.07 24.03 -9.40
C THR A 182 -7.44 23.72 -10.75
N SER A 183 -8.17 23.01 -11.59
CA SER A 183 -7.75 22.62 -12.94
C SER A 183 -8.82 23.00 -13.95
N VAL A 184 -8.36 23.33 -15.15
CA VAL A 184 -9.21 23.74 -16.27
C VAL A 184 -8.80 22.95 -17.50
N SER A 185 -9.78 22.53 -18.30
CA SER A 185 -9.51 22.02 -19.65
C SER A 185 -9.44 23.20 -20.62
N ILE A 186 -8.38 23.27 -21.41
CA ILE A 186 -8.19 24.30 -22.42
C ILE A 186 -8.63 23.75 -23.77
N ASP A 187 -9.47 24.51 -24.47
CA ASP A 187 -9.82 24.25 -25.86
C ASP A 187 -8.60 24.57 -26.76
N PRO A 188 -8.08 23.57 -27.50
CA PRO A 188 -6.90 23.76 -28.34
C PRO A 188 -7.14 24.67 -29.55
N GLU A 189 -8.38 24.84 -30.02
CA GLU A 189 -8.70 25.69 -31.17
C GLU A 189 -8.80 27.17 -30.77
N THR A 190 -9.45 27.46 -29.64
CA THR A 190 -9.68 28.84 -29.18
C THR A 190 -8.64 29.34 -28.18
N GLY A 191 -7.92 28.44 -27.51
CA GLY A 191 -7.00 28.76 -26.42
C GLY A 191 -7.70 29.20 -25.13
N ALA A 192 -9.03 29.18 -25.09
CA ALA A 192 -9.83 29.54 -23.93
C ALA A 192 -10.13 28.31 -23.06
N ALA A 193 -10.61 28.56 -21.84
CA ALA A 193 -11.15 27.50 -21.00
C ALA A 193 -12.39 26.89 -21.67
N ALA A 194 -12.42 25.57 -21.78
CA ALA A 194 -13.59 24.85 -22.26
C ALA A 194 -14.75 25.04 -21.25
N GLU A 195 -15.95 25.31 -21.78
CA GLU A 195 -17.14 25.57 -20.97
C GLU A 195 -17.46 24.39 -20.05
N GLY A 196 -17.71 24.67 -18.77
CA GLY A 196 -18.00 23.66 -17.76
C GLY A 196 -16.82 22.77 -17.34
N ALA A 197 -15.61 23.01 -17.86
CA ALA A 197 -14.44 22.18 -17.60
C ALA A 197 -13.48 22.75 -16.53
N LEU A 198 -13.99 23.64 -15.66
CA LEU A 198 -13.30 24.10 -14.46
C LEU A 198 -13.69 23.23 -13.27
N PHE A 199 -12.72 22.64 -12.60
CA PHE A 199 -12.97 21.78 -11.43
C PHE A 199 -11.91 21.96 -10.35
N THR A 200 -12.33 21.82 -9.11
CA THR A 200 -11.47 21.85 -7.93
C THR A 200 -11.47 20.47 -7.28
N TYR A 201 -10.30 20.03 -6.82
CA TYR A 201 -10.15 18.76 -6.12
C TYR A 201 -9.13 18.88 -5.00
N GLU A 202 -9.28 18.02 -4.00
CA GLU A 202 -8.31 17.87 -2.92
C GLU A 202 -7.30 16.77 -3.26
N ALA A 203 -6.04 17.02 -2.93
CA ALA A 203 -4.96 16.09 -3.11
C ALA A 203 -4.20 15.89 -1.79
N ILE A 204 -3.91 14.62 -1.48
CA ILE A 204 -2.98 14.26 -0.41
C ILE A 204 -1.57 14.72 -0.83
N PRO A 205 -0.82 15.41 0.05
CA PRO A 205 0.54 15.83 -0.26
C PRO A 205 1.46 14.68 -0.67
N ARG A 206 2.38 14.94 -1.59
CA ARG A 206 3.30 13.92 -2.17
C ARG A 206 4.19 13.18 -1.17
N ALA A 207 4.39 13.72 0.03
CA ALA A 207 5.28 13.17 1.06
C ALA A 207 4.50 12.42 2.16
N THR A 208 3.19 12.20 1.96
CA THR A 208 2.37 11.38 2.85
C THR A 208 2.77 9.92 2.71
N ILE A 209 3.00 9.28 3.86
CA ILE A 209 3.30 7.86 3.96
C ILE A 209 2.00 7.17 4.34
N LEU A 210 1.56 6.27 3.47
CA LEU A 210 0.40 5.41 3.68
C LEU A 210 0.86 3.98 3.97
N TRP A 211 0.02 3.22 4.64
CA TRP A 211 0.23 1.79 4.86
C TRP A 211 -1.08 1.02 4.68
N CYS A 212 -0.98 -0.24 4.25
CA CYS A 212 -2.11 -1.15 4.07
C CYS A 212 -1.65 -2.59 4.26
N ASP A 213 -2.60 -3.46 4.58
CA ASP A 213 -2.38 -4.89 4.67
C ASP A 213 -2.60 -5.53 3.29
N VAL A 214 -1.65 -6.36 2.90
CA VAL A 214 -1.74 -7.18 1.69
C VAL A 214 -1.74 -8.64 2.12
N ILE A 215 -2.87 -9.31 1.90
CA ILE A 215 -3.05 -10.71 2.26
C ILE A 215 -3.07 -11.53 0.98
N LEU A 216 -2.19 -12.52 0.92
CA LEU A 216 -2.13 -13.51 -0.15
C LEU A 216 -2.63 -14.86 0.38
N TYR A 217 -3.77 -15.30 -0.14
CA TYR A 217 -4.34 -16.62 0.15
C TYR A 217 -4.15 -17.54 -1.06
N ASP A 218 -2.98 -18.20 -1.12
CA ASP A 218 -2.70 -19.19 -2.14
C ASP A 218 -3.12 -20.59 -1.66
N THR A 219 -4.00 -21.25 -2.42
CA THR A 219 -4.43 -22.62 -2.13
C THR A 219 -3.39 -23.68 -2.58
N GLY A 220 -2.20 -23.27 -3.00
CA GLY A 220 -1.16 -24.14 -3.54
C GLY A 220 -1.45 -24.64 -4.96
N ILE A 221 -2.37 -23.96 -5.66
CA ILE A 221 -2.79 -24.27 -7.04
C ILE A 221 -2.59 -23.01 -7.90
N PHE A 222 -1.67 -22.13 -7.49
CA PHE A 222 -1.29 -20.99 -8.32
C PHE A 222 -0.79 -21.48 -9.68
N PRO A 223 -1.14 -20.86 -10.83
CA PRO A 223 -0.65 -21.26 -12.15
C PRO A 223 0.85 -20.96 -12.32
N SER A 224 1.70 -21.71 -11.63
CA SER A 224 3.15 -21.69 -11.78
C SER A 224 3.54 -22.31 -13.11
N ARG A 225 4.80 -22.10 -13.53
CA ARG A 225 5.33 -22.72 -14.76
C ARG A 225 5.12 -24.24 -14.77
N GLU A 226 5.46 -24.90 -13.66
CA GLU A 226 5.29 -26.34 -13.47
C GLU A 226 3.83 -26.78 -13.63
N HIS A 227 2.89 -26.09 -12.97
CA HIS A 227 1.47 -26.40 -13.10
C HIS A 227 0.98 -26.22 -14.55
N LEU A 228 1.34 -25.11 -15.20
CA LEU A 228 0.94 -24.84 -16.59
C LEU A 228 1.48 -25.90 -17.56
N ASP A 229 2.73 -26.34 -17.39
CA ASP A 229 3.37 -27.35 -18.24
C ASP A 229 2.70 -28.73 -18.13
N ARG A 230 2.18 -29.10 -16.96
CA ARG A 230 1.37 -30.32 -16.76
C ARG A 230 -0.05 -30.15 -17.29
N TRP A 231 -0.69 -29.03 -16.94
CA TRP A 231 -2.07 -28.77 -17.34
C TRP A 231 -2.23 -28.72 -18.84
N ARG A 232 -1.26 -28.20 -19.61
CA ARG A 232 -1.32 -28.22 -21.07
C ARG A 232 -1.29 -29.63 -21.68
N GLN A 233 -0.71 -30.60 -20.96
CA GLN A 233 -0.65 -32.02 -21.36
C GLN A 233 -1.90 -32.80 -20.90
N GLY A 234 -2.77 -32.16 -20.12
CA GLY A 234 -3.96 -32.79 -19.54
C GLY A 234 -3.68 -33.58 -18.26
N GLU A 235 -2.52 -33.37 -17.66
CA GLU A 235 -2.13 -33.96 -16.39
C GLU A 235 -2.63 -33.08 -15.23
N PHE A 236 -3.49 -33.62 -14.38
CA PHE A 236 -4.05 -32.92 -13.22
C PHE A 236 -4.07 -33.83 -12.00
N GLU A 237 -3.66 -33.27 -10.86
CA GLU A 237 -3.79 -33.88 -9.54
C GLU A 237 -5.23 -33.83 -9.03
N ASP A 238 -5.58 -34.72 -8.10
CA ASP A 238 -6.92 -34.77 -7.50
C ASP A 238 -7.34 -33.45 -6.85
N LYS A 239 -6.39 -32.77 -6.17
CA LYS A 239 -6.63 -31.44 -5.56
C LYS A 239 -7.03 -30.39 -6.61
N GLU A 240 -6.42 -30.43 -7.78
CA GLU A 240 -6.65 -29.51 -8.88
C GLU A 240 -7.99 -29.81 -9.56
N ARG A 241 -8.28 -31.10 -9.80
CA ARG A 241 -9.57 -31.55 -10.34
C ARG A 241 -10.71 -31.14 -9.42
N HIS A 242 -10.54 -31.35 -8.11
CA HIS A 242 -11.52 -30.92 -7.11
C HIS A 242 -11.73 -29.40 -7.17
N TYR A 243 -10.64 -28.64 -7.23
CA TYR A 243 -10.66 -27.18 -7.33
C TYR A 243 -11.38 -26.67 -8.59
N PHE A 244 -11.07 -27.23 -9.77
CA PHE A 244 -11.72 -26.84 -11.02
C PHE A 244 -13.19 -27.21 -11.05
N LYS A 245 -13.56 -28.35 -10.45
CA LYS A 245 -14.95 -28.78 -10.31
C LYS A 245 -15.76 -27.82 -9.46
N GLN A 246 -15.22 -27.34 -8.33
CA GLN A 246 -15.89 -26.34 -7.49
C GLN A 246 -16.15 -25.03 -8.24
N LEU A 247 -15.26 -24.65 -9.15
CA LEU A 247 -15.37 -23.44 -9.97
C LEU A 247 -16.20 -23.63 -11.25
N GLY A 248 -16.68 -24.85 -11.52
CA GLY A 248 -17.39 -25.18 -12.76
C GLY A 248 -16.55 -25.00 -14.03
N VAL A 249 -15.21 -25.10 -13.92
CA VAL A 249 -14.27 -24.94 -15.03
C VAL A 249 -13.95 -26.31 -15.63
N LYS A 250 -14.01 -26.42 -16.96
CA LYS A 250 -13.67 -27.67 -17.66
C LYS A 250 -12.16 -27.76 -17.86
N GLU A 251 -11.61 -28.96 -17.67
CA GLU A 251 -10.17 -29.23 -17.86
C GLU A 251 -9.66 -28.86 -19.26
N LYS A 252 -10.51 -29.01 -20.30
CA LYS A 252 -10.18 -28.59 -21.67
C LYS A 252 -9.93 -27.08 -21.80
N ASP A 253 -10.66 -26.27 -21.03
CA ASP A 253 -10.48 -24.81 -21.04
C ASP A 253 -9.21 -24.41 -20.28
N VAL A 254 -8.88 -25.14 -19.21
CA VAL A 254 -7.62 -25.01 -18.46
C VAL A 254 -6.44 -25.35 -19.36
N GLN A 255 -6.47 -26.49 -20.05
CA GLN A 255 -5.47 -26.92 -21.04
C GLN A 255 -5.21 -25.86 -22.11
N LYS A 256 -6.30 -25.34 -22.71
CA LYS A 256 -6.21 -24.31 -23.73
C LYS A 256 -5.52 -23.05 -23.19
N THR A 257 -5.98 -22.57 -22.05
CA THR A 257 -5.43 -21.34 -21.44
C THR A 257 -3.97 -21.53 -21.05
N ALA A 258 -3.60 -22.70 -20.52
CA ALA A 258 -2.22 -23.00 -20.15
C ALA A 258 -1.28 -22.94 -21.36
N ASN A 259 -1.71 -23.53 -22.49
CA ASN A 259 -0.97 -23.42 -23.75
C ASN A 259 -0.81 -21.96 -24.21
N GLU A 260 -1.89 -21.18 -24.19
CA GLU A 260 -1.82 -19.77 -24.58
C GLU A 260 -0.83 -18.98 -23.69
N ILE A 261 -0.84 -19.19 -22.36
CA ILE A 261 0.04 -18.45 -21.45
C ILE A 261 1.52 -18.75 -21.72
N LEU A 262 1.84 -20.03 -21.92
CA LEU A 262 3.21 -20.47 -22.18
C LEU A 262 3.71 -20.03 -23.57
N GLN A 263 2.81 -19.75 -24.51
CA GLN A 263 3.15 -19.18 -25.82
C GLN A 263 3.31 -17.66 -25.77
N ASP A 264 2.44 -16.96 -25.02
CA ASP A 264 2.42 -15.50 -24.95
C ASP A 264 3.53 -14.94 -24.06
N CYS A 265 4.01 -15.71 -23.07
CA CYS A 265 4.97 -15.27 -22.08
C CYS A 265 6.11 -16.29 -21.92
N SER A 266 7.20 -16.09 -22.65
CA SER A 266 8.40 -16.95 -22.57
C SER A 266 9.07 -16.88 -21.19
N ASP A 267 8.98 -15.74 -20.51
CA ASP A 267 9.76 -15.42 -19.30
C ASP A 267 9.01 -15.80 -18.00
N TYR A 268 8.06 -16.74 -18.08
CA TYR A 268 7.22 -17.16 -16.95
C TYR A 268 7.92 -18.14 -15.98
N ASP A 269 9.20 -18.46 -16.19
CA ASP A 269 9.88 -19.64 -15.61
C ASP A 269 9.94 -19.67 -14.08
N SER A 270 9.97 -18.51 -13.39
CA SER A 270 10.01 -18.43 -11.93
C SER A 270 8.80 -17.74 -11.29
N ALA A 271 7.72 -17.53 -12.05
CA ALA A 271 6.61 -16.72 -11.61
C ALA A 271 5.89 -17.34 -10.40
N THR A 272 5.88 -16.60 -9.30
CA THR A 272 5.12 -16.88 -8.08
C THR A 272 3.93 -15.93 -7.97
N ILE A 273 2.95 -16.25 -7.13
CA ILE A 273 1.83 -15.34 -6.86
C ILE A 273 2.30 -13.96 -6.36
N SER A 274 3.38 -13.93 -5.57
CA SER A 274 3.99 -12.70 -5.05
C SER A 274 4.62 -11.84 -6.13
N ASP A 275 5.04 -12.41 -7.26
CA ASP A 275 5.52 -11.61 -8.39
C ASP A 275 4.41 -10.76 -8.99
N PHE A 276 3.16 -11.25 -8.98
CA PHE A 276 1.98 -10.52 -9.45
C PHE A 276 1.51 -9.43 -8.47
N THR A 277 2.13 -9.36 -7.28
CA THR A 277 1.90 -8.27 -6.33
C THR A 277 3.07 -7.31 -6.25
N THR A 278 4.31 -7.80 -6.33
CA THR A 278 5.53 -7.02 -6.08
C THR A 278 6.06 -6.31 -7.32
N LYS A 279 6.21 -7.02 -8.46
CA LYS A 279 6.74 -6.41 -9.70
C LYS A 279 5.85 -5.27 -10.20
N PRO A 280 4.51 -5.39 -10.19
CA PRO A 280 3.67 -4.35 -10.74
C PRO A 280 3.71 -3.03 -9.96
N LEU A 281 4.22 -3.02 -8.72
CA LEU A 281 4.39 -1.81 -7.93
C LEU A 281 5.44 -0.85 -8.49
N GLY A 282 6.43 -1.33 -9.24
CA GLY A 282 7.37 -0.43 -9.94
C GLY A 282 6.66 0.52 -10.91
N TRP A 283 5.51 0.09 -11.46
CA TRP A 283 4.67 0.93 -12.31
C TRP A 283 3.89 1.97 -11.53
N PHE A 284 3.63 1.80 -10.23
CA PHE A 284 2.99 2.84 -9.42
C PHE A 284 3.89 4.08 -9.31
N GLU A 285 5.21 3.87 -9.24
CA GLU A 285 6.18 4.96 -9.17
C GLU A 285 6.32 5.68 -10.52
N THR A 286 6.28 4.92 -11.62
CA THR A 286 6.53 5.45 -12.97
C THR A 286 5.25 6.02 -13.62
N LEU A 287 4.18 5.23 -13.64
CA LEU A 287 2.93 5.51 -14.36
C LEU A 287 1.81 6.02 -13.44
N GLY A 288 1.91 5.76 -12.13
CA GLY A 288 0.93 6.22 -11.14
C GLY A 288 -0.24 5.26 -10.91
N VAL A 289 -1.17 5.67 -10.05
CA VAL A 289 -2.36 4.90 -9.70
C VAL A 289 -3.59 5.69 -10.16
N GLY A 290 -4.40 5.15 -11.07
CA GLY A 290 -5.69 5.77 -11.45
C GLY A 290 -5.75 6.46 -12.82
N GLY A 291 -5.05 5.93 -13.83
CA GLY A 291 -5.14 6.42 -15.21
C GLY A 291 -4.17 7.56 -15.51
N MET A 292 -3.82 7.73 -16.78
CA MET A 292 -2.69 8.56 -17.22
C MET A 292 -2.85 10.04 -16.79
N LEU A 293 -1.84 10.49 -16.04
CA LEU A 293 -1.36 11.87 -15.86
C LEU A 293 -2.14 12.86 -14.96
N THR A 294 -3.47 12.83 -14.79
CA THR A 294 -4.13 13.98 -14.09
C THR A 294 -5.31 13.69 -13.17
N ARG A 295 -5.88 12.48 -13.13
CA ARG A 295 -7.10 12.18 -12.33
C ARG A 295 -6.96 11.00 -11.35
N GLY A 296 -5.75 10.54 -11.10
CA GLY A 296 -5.44 9.42 -10.21
C GLY A 296 -4.87 9.83 -8.84
N PHE A 297 -4.61 8.85 -8.00
CA PHE A 297 -3.91 8.92 -6.69
C PHE A 297 -2.44 9.38 -6.79
N GLY A 298 -2.01 9.90 -7.96
CA GLY A 298 -0.64 10.28 -8.24
C GLY A 298 0.29 9.08 -8.43
N ARG A 299 1.59 9.32 -8.24
CA ARG A 299 2.64 8.30 -8.23
C ARG A 299 2.90 7.87 -6.81
N MET A 300 3.05 6.57 -6.61
CA MET A 300 3.31 5.99 -5.29
C MET A 300 4.54 5.09 -5.38
N ARG A 301 5.45 5.26 -4.43
CA ARG A 301 6.49 4.28 -4.18
C ARG A 301 5.98 3.34 -3.11
N ALA A 302 5.97 2.04 -3.41
CA ALA A 302 5.47 1.03 -2.48
C ALA A 302 6.63 0.19 -1.94
N VAL A 303 6.53 -0.16 -0.67
CA VAL A 303 7.51 -0.98 0.04
C VAL A 303 6.76 -2.12 0.68
N PHE A 304 7.15 -3.35 0.36
CA PHE A 304 6.68 -4.49 1.12
C PHE A 304 7.46 -4.57 2.42
N MET A 305 6.75 -4.32 3.52
CA MET A 305 7.17 -4.81 4.81
C MET A 305 7.01 -6.34 4.75
N GLY A 306 8.00 -7.11 5.22
CA GLY A 306 7.90 -8.57 5.26
C GLY A 306 6.65 -9.02 6.04
N ASP A 307 6.46 -10.34 6.18
CA ASP A 307 5.32 -10.90 6.91
C ASP A 307 5.09 -10.15 8.24
N VAL A 308 3.94 -9.45 8.33
CA VAL A 308 3.59 -8.55 9.43
C VAL A 308 3.60 -9.32 10.75
N GLU A 309 3.30 -10.63 10.74
CA GLU A 309 3.44 -11.48 11.91
C GLU A 309 4.90 -11.67 12.34
N SER A 310 5.84 -11.77 11.39
CA SER A 310 7.26 -11.86 11.70
C SER A 310 7.80 -10.52 12.23
N CYS A 311 7.31 -9.39 11.72
CA CYS A 311 7.67 -8.07 12.22
C CYS A 311 7.11 -7.81 13.62
N ARG A 312 5.84 -8.19 13.88
CA ARG A 312 5.23 -8.10 15.23
C ARG A 312 5.93 -9.01 16.24
N LYS A 313 6.23 -10.27 15.88
CA LYS A 313 6.98 -11.20 16.73
C LYS A 313 8.39 -10.71 17.03
N LYS A 314 9.11 -10.20 16.02
CA LYS A 314 10.46 -9.61 16.22
C LYS A 314 10.43 -8.39 17.12
N THR A 315 9.44 -7.52 16.97
CA THR A 315 9.31 -6.31 17.80
C THR A 315 9.01 -6.69 19.26
N GLU A 316 8.17 -7.70 19.48
CA GLU A 316 7.89 -8.24 20.82
C GLU A 316 9.12 -8.93 21.45
N GLU A 317 9.88 -9.71 20.67
CA GLU A 317 11.13 -10.32 21.11
C GLU A 317 12.21 -9.27 21.44
N GLU A 318 12.33 -8.21 20.64
CA GLU A 318 13.22 -7.06 20.87
C GLU A 318 12.82 -6.32 22.16
N ARG A 319 11.51 -6.12 22.39
CA ARG A 319 10.96 -5.51 23.61
C ARG A 319 11.29 -6.33 24.86
N ILE A 320 11.01 -7.63 24.85
CA ILE A 320 11.31 -8.55 25.96
C ILE A 320 12.82 -8.57 26.28
N ASN A 321 13.67 -8.53 25.25
CA ASN A 321 15.11 -8.51 25.44
C ASN A 321 15.61 -7.17 26.01
N SER A 322 15.02 -6.04 25.60
CA SER A 322 15.36 -4.72 26.15
C SER A 322 14.96 -4.57 27.63
N GLU A 323 13.79 -5.09 28.02
CA GLU A 323 13.31 -5.09 29.41
C GLU A 323 14.21 -5.96 30.30
N LYS A 324 14.67 -7.13 29.81
CA LYS A 324 15.62 -7.99 30.52
C LYS A 324 17.00 -7.36 30.70
N GLN A 325 17.50 -6.60 29.73
CA GLN A 325 18.76 -5.86 29.85
C GLN A 325 18.67 -4.70 30.85
N SER A 326 17.52 -4.04 30.96
CA SER A 326 17.30 -3.00 31.98
C SER A 326 17.12 -3.55 33.40
N ALA A 327 16.62 -4.78 33.54
CA ALA A 327 16.44 -5.42 34.85
C ALA A 327 17.72 -6.08 35.39
N GLY A 328 18.68 -6.43 34.54
CA GLY A 328 19.95 -7.07 34.93
C GLY A 328 21.06 -6.11 35.37
N GLY A 329 20.79 -4.80 35.41
CA GLY A 329 21.78 -3.77 35.80
C GLY A 329 21.57 -3.16 37.19
N ALA A 330 20.68 -3.72 38.02
CA ALA A 330 20.32 -3.18 39.33
C ALA A 330 20.84 -4.00 40.54
N ASP A 331 21.60 -5.08 40.31
CA ASP A 331 22.15 -5.95 41.35
C ASP A 331 23.68 -6.03 41.26
N ASP A 332 24.37 -4.88 41.26
CA ASP A 332 25.81 -4.78 41.57
C ASP A 332 26.11 -3.34 42.04
N ASP A 333 25.68 -3.02 43.28
CA ASP A 333 26.28 -2.02 44.19
C ASP A 333 25.84 -2.30 45.63
#